data_AF-A0A819X0U9-F1
#
_entry.id   AF-A0A819X0U9-F1
#
_cell.length_a   1.000
_cell.length_b   1.000
_cell.length_c   1.000
_cell.angle_alpha   90.00
_cell.angle_beta   90.00
_cell.angle_gamma   90.00
#
_symmetry.space_group_name_H-M   'P 1'
#
loop_
_entity.id
_entity.type
_entity.pdbx_description
1 polymer ?
#
loop_
_entity_poly.entity_id
_entity_poly.type
_entity_poly.pdbx_seq_one_letter_code
_entity_poly.pdbx_strand_id
1 'polypeptide(L)'
;MESFKYLQACVVRHGESRNINPNKIVVGDIVEIHRGNRIPADIRIIRAHGLKVDNSSLTGESEPQARRIEYTSDDILETRNLTFFGTFAVESIEHGNTPLAGEINHFIRIITIIAVVVAVVFLISIIVAQVPEGLLATVTVCLTLTAQRMARKNCLNALARYASLCNTATFKDNPSNRSRPIIQRECEGDASEIAILKYMEAIISNVSHYRSKNAKICEVQFSSSNRYQLSIHSTYDQDERYLLVMKGASKTILKNCSTIYVDGCEIEFNKFWKRQYEAAFNELSKKKLNFI
;
A
#
# COMPACT_ATOMS: atom_id res chain seq x y z
N MET A 1 -27.03 3.30 55.24
CA MET A 1 -28.03 2.30 55.69
C MET A 1 -29.16 2.35 54.67
N GLU A 2 -28.95 1.75 53.50
CA GLU A 2 -29.96 1.73 52.44
C GLU A 2 -30.96 0.62 52.75
N SER A 3 -32.20 1.03 53.03
CA SER A 3 -33.34 0.15 53.21
C SER A 3 -33.67 -0.51 51.87
N PHE A 4 -33.07 -1.66 51.58
CA PHE A 4 -33.49 -2.53 50.48
C PHE A 4 -34.95 -2.97 50.72
N LYS A 5 -35.89 -2.22 50.13
CA LYS A 5 -37.31 -2.54 50.20
C LYS A 5 -37.54 -3.88 49.49
N TYR A 6 -37.89 -4.90 50.26
CA TYR A 6 -38.62 -6.04 49.75
C TYR A 6 -39.91 -5.53 49.11
N LEU A 7 -39.95 -5.47 47.77
CA LEU A 7 -41.00 -4.74 47.06
C LEU A 7 -42.39 -5.34 47.27
N GLN A 8 -42.50 -6.68 47.28
CA GLN A 8 -43.67 -7.49 47.66
C GLN A 8 -43.33 -8.97 47.43
N ALA A 9 -44.01 -9.89 48.13
CA ALA A 9 -43.99 -11.32 47.83
C ALA A 9 -45.37 -11.79 47.39
N CYS A 10 -45.41 -12.64 46.37
CA CYS A 10 -46.62 -13.27 45.86
C CYS A 10 -46.91 -14.53 46.68
N VAL A 11 -48.04 -14.55 47.40
CA VAL A 11 -48.50 -15.73 48.15
C VAL A 11 -49.89 -16.16 47.70
N VAL A 12 -50.14 -17.45 47.71
CA VAL A 12 -51.44 -18.05 47.42
C VAL A 12 -52.13 -18.42 48.72
N ARG A 13 -53.20 -17.70 49.08
CA ARG A 13 -54.04 -17.97 50.26
C ARG A 13 -55.49 -18.10 49.82
N HIS A 14 -56.19 -19.14 50.30
CA HIS A 14 -57.58 -19.44 49.89
C HIS A 14 -57.77 -19.59 48.36
N GLY A 15 -56.74 -20.08 47.65
CA GLY A 15 -56.76 -20.26 46.20
C GLY A 15 -56.53 -18.99 45.37
N GLU A 16 -56.38 -17.83 46.00
CA GLU A 16 -56.12 -16.56 45.33
C GLU A 16 -54.67 -16.10 45.55
N SER A 17 -54.05 -15.62 44.46
CA SER A 17 -52.74 -14.98 44.52
C SER A 17 -52.86 -13.55 45.06
N ARG A 18 -52.05 -13.21 46.06
CA ARG A 18 -52.03 -11.90 46.72
C ARG A 18 -50.60 -11.45 46.96
N ASN A 19 -50.33 -10.19 46.63
CA ASN A 19 -49.05 -9.56 46.96
C ASN A 19 -49.08 -9.03 48.38
N ILE A 20 -48.21 -9.56 49.23
CA ILE A 20 -48.07 -9.14 50.63
C ILE A 20 -46.66 -8.65 50.92
N ASN A 21 -46.51 -7.89 52.00
CA ASN A 21 -45.19 -7.58 52.53
C ASN A 21 -44.53 -8.88 53.05
N PRO A 22 -43.26 -9.20 52.73
CA PRO A 22 -42.62 -10.42 53.19
C PRO A 22 -42.62 -10.65 54.70
N ASN A 23 -42.67 -9.57 55.51
CA ASN A 23 -42.78 -9.69 56.97
C ASN A 23 -44.12 -10.28 57.44
N LYS A 24 -45.11 -10.44 56.55
CA LYS A 24 -46.42 -11.04 56.83
C LYS A 24 -46.56 -12.48 56.32
N ILE A 25 -45.49 -13.05 55.75
CA ILE A 25 -45.43 -14.47 55.37
C ILE A 25 -45.35 -15.30 56.65
N VAL A 26 -46.15 -16.35 56.73
CA VAL A 26 -46.17 -17.29 57.85
C VAL A 26 -45.90 -18.70 57.37
N VAL A 27 -45.46 -19.57 58.29
CA VAL A 27 -45.24 -20.98 57.99
C VAL A 27 -46.54 -21.61 57.50
N GLY A 28 -46.47 -22.28 56.33
CA GLY A 28 -47.62 -22.89 55.66
C GLY A 28 -48.15 -22.09 54.46
N ASP A 29 -47.70 -20.85 54.24
CA ASP A 29 -48.01 -20.12 53.02
C ASP A 29 -47.42 -20.78 51.78
N ILE A 30 -48.18 -20.79 50.67
CA ILE A 30 -47.67 -21.14 49.35
C ILE A 30 -47.14 -19.86 48.70
N VAL A 31 -45.84 -19.83 48.41
CA VAL A 31 -45.17 -18.67 47.80
C VAL A 31 -44.91 -18.95 46.32
N GLU A 32 -45.29 -18.01 45.46
CA GLU A 32 -44.99 -18.07 44.03
C GLU A 32 -43.76 -17.22 43.71
N ILE A 33 -42.74 -17.85 43.12
CA ILE A 33 -41.45 -17.22 42.83
C ILE A 33 -41.35 -17.00 41.32
N HIS A 34 -41.21 -15.74 40.91
CA HIS A 34 -40.96 -15.36 39.52
C HIS A 34 -39.50 -14.98 39.28
N ARG A 35 -39.10 -14.94 38.00
CA ARG A 35 -37.76 -14.51 37.58
C ARG A 35 -37.43 -13.13 38.13
N GLY A 36 -36.20 -12.98 38.62
CA GLY A 36 -35.68 -11.71 39.16
C GLY A 36 -36.21 -11.36 40.55
N ASN A 37 -37.03 -12.21 41.17
CA ASN A 37 -37.46 -12.02 42.54
C ASN A 37 -36.36 -12.44 43.52
N ARG A 38 -36.24 -11.68 44.60
CA ARG A 38 -35.48 -12.11 45.77
C ARG A 38 -36.33 -13.09 46.56
N ILE A 39 -35.74 -14.19 46.98
CA ILE A 39 -36.43 -15.22 47.75
C ILE A 39 -36.84 -14.64 49.12
N PRO A 40 -38.15 -14.58 49.45
CA PRO A 40 -38.66 -13.80 50.57
C PRO A 40 -38.63 -14.52 51.92
N ALA A 41 -38.42 -15.85 51.92
CA ALA A 41 -38.24 -16.70 53.10
C ALA A 41 -37.53 -18.00 52.66
N ASP A 42 -37.05 -18.80 53.60
CA ASP A 42 -36.60 -20.16 53.30
C ASP A 42 -37.79 -21.01 52.88
N ILE A 43 -37.77 -21.55 51.65
CA ILE A 43 -38.93 -22.18 51.01
C ILE A 43 -38.57 -23.59 50.52
N ARG A 44 -39.48 -24.54 50.78
CA ARG A 44 -39.43 -25.87 50.16
C ARG A 44 -40.15 -25.86 48.83
N ILE A 45 -39.46 -26.35 47.79
CA ILE A 45 -39.99 -26.41 46.43
C ILE A 45 -40.98 -27.57 46.32
N ILE A 46 -42.24 -27.22 46.03
CA ILE A 46 -43.31 -28.18 45.73
C ILE A 46 -43.60 -28.28 44.22
N ARG A 47 -43.20 -27.27 43.45
CA ARG A 47 -43.33 -27.22 41.99
C ARG A 47 -42.27 -26.29 41.40
N ALA A 48 -41.58 -26.71 40.35
CA ALA A 48 -40.60 -25.89 39.66
C ALA A 48 -40.57 -26.23 38.16
N HIS A 49 -40.49 -25.21 37.30
CA HIS A 49 -40.31 -25.37 35.87
C HIS A 49 -39.12 -24.51 35.42
N GLY A 50 -37.93 -25.12 35.31
CA GLY A 50 -36.71 -24.41 34.91
C GLY A 50 -36.21 -23.36 35.91
N LEU A 51 -36.62 -23.43 37.19
CA LEU A 51 -36.17 -22.50 38.23
C LEU A 51 -34.68 -22.73 38.53
N LYS A 52 -33.86 -21.68 38.42
CA LYS A 52 -32.50 -21.65 38.97
C LYS A 52 -32.41 -20.52 40.00
N VAL A 53 -31.54 -20.71 40.99
CA VAL A 53 -31.34 -19.73 42.07
C VAL A 53 -29.85 -19.44 42.21
N ASP A 54 -29.52 -18.16 42.31
CA ASP A 54 -28.19 -17.67 42.60
C ASP A 54 -27.98 -17.67 44.12
N ASN A 55 -27.12 -18.60 44.59
CA ASN A 55 -26.72 -18.73 45.99
C ASN A 55 -25.37 -18.06 46.29
N SER A 56 -24.86 -17.18 45.42
CA SER A 56 -23.58 -16.47 45.63
C SER A 56 -23.52 -15.77 46.98
N SER A 57 -24.65 -15.25 47.46
CA SER A 57 -24.76 -14.61 48.78
C SER A 57 -24.58 -15.57 49.98
N LEU A 58 -24.72 -16.89 49.78
CA LEU A 58 -24.62 -17.90 50.84
C LEU A 58 -23.35 -18.75 50.71
N THR A 59 -22.96 -19.07 49.48
CA THR A 59 -21.89 -20.03 49.17
C THR A 59 -20.65 -19.37 48.56
N GLY A 60 -20.77 -18.14 48.03
CA GLY A 60 -19.72 -17.47 47.27
C GLY A 60 -19.63 -17.90 45.80
N GLU A 61 -20.32 -18.95 45.40
CA GLU A 61 -20.31 -19.46 44.02
C GLU A 61 -21.25 -18.66 43.11
N SER A 62 -20.75 -18.26 41.94
CA SER A 62 -21.48 -17.39 41.00
C SER A 62 -22.36 -18.15 40.01
N GLU A 63 -22.30 -19.49 39.98
CA GLU A 63 -23.11 -20.29 39.07
C GLU A 63 -24.55 -20.51 39.61
N PRO A 64 -25.59 -20.16 38.85
CA PRO A 64 -26.98 -20.40 39.27
C PRO A 64 -27.29 -21.89 39.41
N GLN A 65 -27.75 -22.28 40.60
CA GLN A 65 -28.07 -23.67 40.90
C GLN A 65 -29.51 -24.03 40.51
N ALA A 66 -29.67 -25.14 39.80
CA ALA A 66 -30.99 -25.63 39.38
C ALA A 66 -31.79 -26.20 40.55
N ARG A 67 -33.07 -25.83 40.61
CA ARG A 67 -33.99 -26.20 41.67
C ARG A 67 -35.03 -27.22 41.21
N ARG A 68 -35.28 -28.25 42.03
CA ARG A 68 -36.15 -29.39 41.73
C ARG A 68 -37.01 -29.76 42.94
N ILE A 69 -38.03 -30.59 42.73
CA ILE A 69 -38.94 -31.03 43.81
C ILE A 69 -38.29 -32.14 44.66
N GLU A 70 -37.42 -32.93 44.03
CA GLU A 70 -36.74 -34.08 44.64
C GLU A 70 -35.65 -33.66 45.63
N TYR A 71 -35.56 -34.38 46.74
CA TYR A 71 -34.45 -34.28 47.68
C TYR A 71 -33.19 -34.90 47.06
N THR A 72 -32.09 -34.16 47.00
CA THR A 72 -30.89 -34.59 46.27
C THR A 72 -29.65 -34.77 47.14
N SER A 73 -29.61 -34.20 48.35
CA SER A 73 -28.43 -34.22 49.23
C SER A 73 -28.82 -34.05 50.68
N ASP A 74 -28.03 -34.62 51.59
CA ASP A 74 -28.15 -34.43 53.05
C ASP A 74 -27.66 -33.06 53.51
N ASP A 75 -26.81 -32.41 52.72
CA ASP A 75 -26.45 -31.02 52.96
C ASP A 75 -27.59 -30.09 52.51
N ILE A 76 -28.07 -29.29 53.47
CA ILE A 76 -29.14 -28.31 53.28
C ILE A 76 -28.77 -27.33 52.16
N LEU A 77 -27.53 -26.85 52.09
CA LEU A 77 -27.14 -25.83 51.11
C LEU A 77 -27.07 -26.38 49.68
N GLU A 78 -26.80 -27.69 49.53
CA GLU A 78 -26.66 -28.37 48.23
C GLU A 78 -27.95 -29.03 47.74
N THR A 79 -28.92 -29.31 48.61
CA THR A 79 -30.16 -29.95 48.15
C THR A 79 -30.96 -29.03 47.23
N ARG A 80 -31.49 -29.60 46.13
CA ARG A 80 -32.15 -28.81 45.07
C ARG A 80 -33.59 -28.46 45.37
N ASN A 81 -34.18 -29.01 46.44
CA ASN A 81 -35.58 -28.80 46.83
C ASN A 81 -35.80 -27.73 47.88
N LEU A 82 -34.76 -26.96 48.21
CA LEU A 82 -34.85 -25.78 49.08
C LEU A 82 -34.38 -24.53 48.34
N THR A 83 -34.97 -23.39 48.68
CA THR A 83 -34.47 -22.06 48.35
C THR A 83 -34.35 -21.24 49.63
N PHE A 84 -33.38 -20.32 49.65
CA PHE A 84 -32.99 -19.63 50.87
C PHE A 84 -33.28 -18.15 50.81
N PHE A 85 -33.66 -17.58 51.94
CA PHE A 85 -33.93 -16.17 52.12
C PHE A 85 -32.76 -15.32 51.61
N GLY A 86 -33.08 -14.38 50.73
CA GLY A 86 -32.12 -13.42 50.21
C GLY A 86 -31.33 -13.85 48.97
N THR A 87 -31.49 -15.09 48.52
CA THR A 87 -31.00 -15.54 47.19
C THR A 87 -31.89 -14.98 46.06
N PHE A 88 -31.43 -15.08 44.81
CA PHE A 88 -32.16 -14.54 43.65
C PHE A 88 -32.60 -15.63 42.67
N ALA A 89 -33.84 -15.56 42.20
CA ALA A 89 -34.32 -16.45 41.15
C ALA A 89 -33.82 -15.99 39.76
N VAL A 90 -33.05 -16.85 39.08
CA VAL A 90 -32.39 -16.59 37.79
C VAL A 90 -32.90 -17.56 36.73
N GLU A 91 -33.01 -17.09 35.48
CA GLU A 91 -33.34 -17.92 34.32
C GLU A 91 -32.05 -18.48 33.70
N SER A 92 -32.07 -19.73 33.24
CA SER A 92 -31.13 -20.17 32.21
C SER A 92 -31.85 -20.40 30.89
N ILE A 93 -31.39 -19.71 29.86
CA ILE A 93 -31.69 -20.10 28.49
C ILE A 93 -30.78 -21.30 28.18
N GLU A 94 -31.26 -22.51 28.44
CA GLU A 94 -30.64 -23.69 27.85
C GLU A 94 -30.99 -23.68 26.37
N HIS A 95 -30.08 -23.19 25.54
CA HIS A 95 -30.09 -23.47 24.09
C HIS A 95 -29.82 -24.97 23.91
N GLY A 96 -30.83 -25.80 24.14
CA GLY A 96 -30.79 -27.20 23.75
C GLY A 96 -30.64 -27.26 22.24
N ASN A 97 -29.56 -27.90 21.76
CA ASN A 97 -29.43 -28.24 20.34
C ASN A 97 -30.55 -29.20 19.98
N THR A 98 -31.68 -28.67 19.53
CA THR A 98 -32.75 -29.48 18.96
C THR A 98 -32.26 -30.03 17.61
N PRO A 99 -32.71 -31.23 17.19
CA PRO A 99 -32.39 -31.76 15.86
C PRO A 99 -32.72 -30.76 14.74
N LEU A 100 -33.81 -30.00 14.92
CA LEU A 100 -34.24 -28.95 14.01
C LEU A 100 -33.24 -27.78 13.92
N ALA A 101 -32.67 -27.35 15.06
CA ALA A 101 -31.65 -26.32 15.08
C ALA A 101 -30.35 -26.77 14.40
N GLY A 102 -30.03 -28.07 14.43
CA GLY A 102 -28.90 -28.65 13.72
C GLY A 102 -29.03 -28.53 12.20
N GLU A 103 -30.20 -28.87 11.63
CA GLU A 103 -30.46 -28.77 10.20
C GLU A 103 -30.45 -27.33 9.70
N ILE A 104 -31.05 -26.39 10.45
CA ILE A 104 -31.06 -24.96 10.13
C ILE A 104 -29.62 -24.41 10.09
N ASN A 105 -28.78 -24.77 11.07
CA ASN A 105 -27.38 -24.35 11.11
C ASN A 105 -26.57 -24.91 9.94
N HIS A 106 -26.86 -26.13 9.48
CA HIS A 106 -26.24 -26.71 8.30
C HIS A 106 -26.58 -25.92 7.03
N PHE A 107 -27.87 -25.57 6.85
CA PHE A 107 -28.33 -24.78 5.71
C PHE A 107 -27.70 -23.37 5.67
N ILE A 108 -27.66 -22.69 6.83
CA ILE A 108 -27.02 -21.36 6.94
C ILE A 108 -25.53 -21.42 6.58
N ARG A 109 -24.82 -22.48 7.01
CA ARG A 109 -23.41 -22.68 6.66
C ARG A 109 -23.20 -22.82 5.15
N ILE A 110 -24.05 -23.58 4.45
CA ILE A 110 -23.96 -23.73 2.99
C ILE A 110 -24.16 -22.38 2.30
N ILE A 111 -25.19 -21.62 2.67
CA ILE A 111 -25.46 -20.30 2.08
C ILE A 111 -24.30 -19.34 2.33
N THR A 112 -23.73 -19.35 3.53
CA THR A 112 -22.61 -18.49 3.88
C THR A 112 -21.37 -18.82 3.04
N ILE A 113 -21.08 -20.11 2.83
CA ILE A 113 -19.97 -20.53 1.95
C ILE A 113 -20.20 -20.05 0.52
N ILE A 114 -21.40 -20.25 -0.04
CA ILE A 114 -21.72 -19.80 -1.40
C ILE A 114 -21.59 -18.28 -1.52
N ALA A 115 -22.13 -17.53 -0.55
CA ALA A 115 -22.06 -16.07 -0.53
C ALA A 115 -20.61 -15.56 -0.50
N VAL A 116 -19.74 -16.19 0.30
CA VAL A 116 -18.31 -15.85 0.36
C VAL A 116 -17.61 -16.13 -0.97
N VAL A 117 -17.87 -17.28 -1.60
CA VAL A 117 -17.27 -17.62 -2.90
C VAL A 117 -17.68 -16.60 -3.96
N VAL A 118 -18.96 -16.23 -4.02
CA VAL A 118 -19.46 -15.21 -4.97
C VAL A 118 -18.82 -13.85 -4.71
N ALA A 119 -18.67 -13.44 -3.44
CA ALA A 119 -18.03 -12.19 -3.07
C ALA A 119 -16.56 -12.14 -3.53
N VAL A 120 -15.83 -13.25 -3.41
CA VAL A 120 -14.42 -13.34 -3.85
C VAL A 120 -14.32 -13.23 -5.39
N VAL A 121 -15.20 -13.89 -6.15
CA VAL A 121 -15.20 -13.79 -7.62
C VAL A 121 -15.48 -12.34 -8.06
N PHE A 122 -16.43 -11.67 -7.41
CA PHE A 122 -16.75 -10.27 -7.71
C PHE A 122 -15.59 -9.33 -7.36
N LEU A 123 -14.91 -9.57 -6.23
CA LEU A 123 -13.73 -8.81 -5.82
C LEU A 123 -12.60 -8.93 -6.86
N ILE A 124 -12.30 -10.14 -7.33
CA ILE A 124 -11.28 -10.36 -8.37
C ILE A 124 -11.67 -9.63 -9.66
N SER A 125 -12.95 -9.68 -10.04
CA SER A 125 -13.46 -8.98 -11.24
C SER A 125 -13.26 -7.46 -11.15
N ILE A 126 -13.49 -6.85 -9.98
CA ILE A 126 -13.23 -5.41 -9.78
C ILE A 126 -11.74 -5.09 -9.88
N ILE A 127 -10.88 -5.93 -9.29
CA ILE A 127 -9.42 -5.73 -9.33
C ILE A 127 -8.94 -5.76 -10.78
N VAL A 128 -9.36 -6.77 -11.56
CA VAL A 128 -8.99 -6.89 -12.98
C VAL A 128 -9.53 -5.71 -13.80
N ALA A 129 -10.75 -5.25 -13.53
CA ALA A 129 -11.32 -4.08 -14.21
C ALA A 129 -10.57 -2.77 -13.92
N GLN A 130 -9.96 -2.64 -12.75
CA GLN A 130 -9.26 -1.43 -12.33
C GLN A 130 -7.80 -1.38 -12.83
N VAL A 131 -7.18 -2.52 -13.12
CA VAL A 131 -5.78 -2.57 -13.59
C VAL A 131 -5.73 -2.21 -15.09
N PRO A 132 -5.08 -1.09 -15.46
CA PRO A 132 -4.96 -0.72 -16.87
C PRO A 132 -3.83 -1.52 -17.53
N GLU A 133 -4.11 -2.77 -17.89
CA GLU A 133 -3.17 -3.72 -18.50
C GLU A 133 -2.52 -3.15 -19.79
N GLY A 134 -3.26 -2.33 -20.54
CA GLY A 134 -2.77 -1.69 -21.76
C GLY A 134 -1.82 -0.51 -21.54
N LEU A 135 -1.74 0.07 -20.33
CA LEU A 135 -0.96 1.30 -20.09
C LEU A 135 0.54 1.07 -20.25
N LEU A 136 1.05 -0.07 -19.76
CA LEU A 136 2.48 -0.39 -19.87
C LEU A 136 2.88 -0.58 -21.34
N ALA A 137 2.04 -1.25 -22.12
CA ALA A 137 2.27 -1.47 -23.55
C ALA A 137 2.25 -0.16 -24.34
N THR A 138 1.29 0.72 -24.09
CA THR A 138 1.20 2.01 -24.79
C THR A 138 2.39 2.91 -24.49
N VAL A 139 2.82 3.01 -23.23
CA VAL A 139 4.03 3.78 -22.86
C VAL A 139 5.27 3.22 -23.56
N THR A 140 5.43 1.89 -23.58
CA THR A 140 6.58 1.24 -24.22
C THR A 140 6.60 1.49 -25.73
N VAL A 141 5.45 1.37 -26.41
CA VAL A 141 5.32 1.63 -27.85
C VAL A 141 5.58 3.11 -28.16
N CYS A 142 5.04 4.04 -27.37
CA CYS A 142 5.28 5.47 -27.54
C CYS A 142 6.77 5.81 -27.43
N LEU A 143 7.46 5.31 -26.41
CA LEU A 143 8.91 5.51 -26.23
C LEU A 143 9.73 4.85 -27.34
N THR A 144 9.33 3.66 -27.79
CA THR A 144 10.01 2.96 -28.89
C THR A 144 9.87 3.73 -30.21
N LEU A 145 8.68 4.26 -30.51
CA LEU A 145 8.42 5.04 -31.71
C LEU A 145 9.16 6.39 -31.70
N THR A 146 9.24 7.07 -30.56
CA THR A 146 10.04 8.31 -30.45
C THR A 146 11.52 8.01 -30.61
N ALA A 147 12.04 6.94 -30.00
CA ALA A 147 13.40 6.48 -30.19
C ALA A 147 13.70 6.14 -31.66
N GLN A 148 12.81 5.39 -32.34
CA GLN A 148 12.95 5.07 -33.76
C GLN A 148 12.90 6.31 -34.67
N ARG A 149 12.05 7.29 -34.35
CA ARG A 149 12.03 8.57 -35.08
C ARG A 149 13.34 9.34 -34.93
N MET A 150 13.94 9.35 -33.73
CA MET A 150 15.27 9.96 -33.53
C MET A 150 16.37 9.20 -34.27
N ALA A 151 16.30 7.86 -34.31
CA ALA A 151 17.26 7.02 -35.02
C ALA A 151 17.18 7.19 -36.55
N ARG A 152 15.96 7.21 -37.14
CA ARG A 152 15.76 7.32 -38.60
C ARG A 152 16.33 8.60 -39.20
N LYS A 153 16.42 9.68 -38.43
CA LYS A 153 16.83 11.00 -38.91
C LYS A 153 18.34 11.26 -38.80
N ASN A 154 19.16 10.25 -38.48
CA ASN A 154 20.62 10.36 -38.27
C ASN A 154 21.09 11.45 -37.28
N CYS A 155 20.17 12.14 -36.61
CA CYS A 155 20.47 13.20 -35.66
C CYS A 155 21.26 12.66 -34.46
N LEU A 156 20.93 11.45 -34.01
CA LEU A 156 21.68 10.78 -32.94
C LEU A 156 23.13 10.52 -33.33
N ASN A 157 23.41 10.17 -34.59
CA ASN A 157 24.77 9.91 -35.06
C ASN A 157 25.60 11.20 -35.11
N ALA A 158 25.02 12.30 -35.59
CA ALA A 158 25.67 13.61 -35.61
C ALA A 158 25.96 14.12 -34.18
N LEU A 159 24.96 14.00 -33.28
CA LEU A 159 25.13 14.36 -31.87
C LEU A 159 26.17 13.48 -31.18
N ALA A 160 26.12 12.17 -31.43
CA ALA A 160 27.04 11.20 -30.85
C ALA A 160 28.49 11.47 -31.27
N ARG A 161 28.71 11.84 -32.55
CA ARG A 161 30.01 12.27 -33.07
C ARG A 161 30.52 13.51 -32.34
N TYR A 162 29.71 14.57 -32.27
CA TYR A 162 30.08 15.82 -31.58
C TYR A 162 30.41 15.59 -30.09
N ALA A 163 29.51 14.92 -29.37
CA ALA A 163 29.61 14.72 -27.93
C ALA A 163 30.75 13.78 -27.53
N SER A 164 31.14 12.86 -28.43
CA SER A 164 32.26 11.96 -28.19
C SER A 164 33.61 12.62 -28.46
N LEU A 165 33.71 13.46 -29.50
CA LEU A 165 34.97 14.10 -29.90
C LEU A 165 35.33 15.30 -29.02
N CYS A 166 34.35 16.18 -28.72
CA CYS A 166 34.55 17.36 -27.89
C CYS A 166 34.33 17.04 -26.40
N ASN A 167 35.00 16.00 -25.90
CA ASN A 167 34.90 15.57 -24.51
C ASN A 167 36.28 15.05 -24.05
N THR A 168 36.78 15.59 -22.94
CA THR A 168 38.10 15.23 -22.40
C THR A 168 38.04 14.12 -21.37
N ALA A 169 36.85 13.81 -20.83
CA ALA A 169 36.70 12.74 -19.87
C ALA A 169 37.05 11.38 -20.47
N THR A 170 37.66 10.53 -19.63
CA THR A 170 38.09 9.16 -20.00
C THR A 170 37.67 8.15 -18.92
N PHE A 171 37.57 6.88 -19.29
CA PHE A 171 37.38 5.80 -18.32
C PHE A 171 38.73 5.37 -17.75
N LYS A 172 38.79 5.10 -16.44
CA LYS A 172 40.00 4.54 -15.83
C LYS A 172 40.25 3.11 -16.33
N ASP A 173 41.45 2.84 -16.83
CA ASP A 173 41.83 1.55 -17.43
C ASP A 173 42.21 0.49 -16.36
N ASN A 174 41.23 0.12 -15.53
CA ASN A 174 41.38 -0.94 -14.54
C ASN A 174 40.55 -2.18 -14.93
N PRO A 175 41.07 -3.42 -14.79
CA PRO A 175 40.32 -4.64 -15.12
C PRO A 175 38.98 -4.73 -14.38
N SER A 176 38.98 -4.35 -13.10
CA SER A 176 37.79 -4.28 -12.24
C SER A 176 36.78 -3.21 -12.68
N ASN A 177 37.23 -2.17 -13.39
CA ASN A 177 36.37 -1.11 -13.88
C ASN A 177 35.65 -1.51 -15.18
N ARG A 178 36.32 -2.26 -16.06
CA ARG A 178 35.74 -2.72 -17.33
C ARG A 178 34.54 -3.66 -17.13
N SER A 179 34.56 -4.47 -16.07
CA SER A 179 33.46 -5.38 -15.71
C SER A 179 32.26 -4.69 -15.07
N ARG A 180 32.36 -3.42 -14.67
CA ARG A 180 31.23 -2.68 -14.07
C ARG A 180 30.24 -2.20 -15.15
N PRO A 181 28.95 -2.10 -14.81
CA PRO A 181 27.97 -1.41 -15.64
C PRO A 181 28.42 0.02 -15.97
N ILE A 182 28.14 0.51 -17.18
CA ILE A 182 28.65 1.80 -17.72
C ILE A 182 28.45 2.96 -16.73
N ILE A 183 27.26 3.04 -16.11
CA ILE A 183 26.90 4.08 -15.14
C ILE A 183 27.83 4.07 -13.91
N GLN A 184 28.31 2.90 -13.49
CA GLN A 184 29.15 2.69 -12.30
C GLN A 184 30.65 2.69 -12.61
N ARG A 185 31.04 2.82 -13.88
CA ARG A 185 32.46 2.91 -14.24
C ARG A 185 33.07 4.19 -13.68
N GLU A 186 34.30 4.06 -13.19
CA GLU A 186 35.14 5.16 -12.75
C GLU A 186 35.70 5.91 -13.96
N CYS A 187 35.65 7.24 -13.88
CA CYS A 187 36.07 8.14 -14.94
C CYS A 187 36.96 9.26 -14.38
N GLU A 188 37.74 9.86 -15.26
CA GLU A 188 38.54 11.07 -15.01
C GLU A 188 37.99 12.19 -15.88
N GLY A 189 37.84 13.39 -15.31
CA GLY A 189 37.28 14.58 -15.98
C GLY A 189 36.23 15.29 -15.15
N ASP A 190 35.66 16.37 -15.71
CA ASP A 190 34.61 17.14 -15.05
C ASP A 190 33.28 16.34 -15.00
N ALA A 191 32.47 16.57 -13.96
CA ALA A 191 31.21 15.85 -13.75
C ALA A 191 30.30 15.85 -14.99
N SER A 192 30.23 16.98 -15.69
CA SER A 192 29.49 17.16 -16.93
C SER A 192 30.04 16.33 -18.09
N GLU A 193 31.36 16.32 -18.25
CA GLU A 193 32.02 15.53 -19.30
C GLU A 193 31.91 14.03 -19.03
N ILE A 194 31.99 13.62 -17.77
CA ILE A 194 31.76 12.24 -17.33
C ILE A 194 30.33 11.80 -17.66
N ALA A 195 29.34 12.65 -17.40
CA ALA A 195 27.94 12.34 -17.72
C ALA A 195 27.76 12.12 -19.23
N ILE A 196 28.33 13.01 -20.05
CA ILE A 196 28.30 12.88 -21.52
C ILE A 196 29.05 11.62 -21.96
N LEU A 197 30.24 11.33 -21.39
CA LEU A 197 31.04 10.14 -21.74
C LEU A 197 30.25 8.86 -21.47
N LYS A 198 29.65 8.73 -20.29
CA LYS A 198 28.87 7.54 -19.92
C LYS A 198 27.65 7.36 -20.83
N TYR A 199 26.97 8.46 -21.17
CA TYR A 199 25.84 8.42 -22.08
C TYR A 199 26.26 8.04 -23.51
N MET A 200 27.37 8.60 -24.01
CA MET A 200 27.91 8.26 -25.33
C MET A 200 28.44 6.83 -25.41
N GLU A 201 29.07 6.33 -24.36
CA GLU A 201 29.52 4.93 -24.26
C GLU A 201 28.34 3.96 -24.37
N ALA A 202 27.18 4.30 -23.80
CA ALA A 202 25.98 3.48 -23.93
C ALA A 202 25.41 3.45 -25.36
N ILE A 203 25.68 4.48 -26.18
CA ILE A 203 25.18 4.57 -27.56
C ILE A 203 26.20 3.98 -28.55
N ILE A 204 27.46 4.37 -28.46
CA ILE A 204 28.53 4.01 -29.41
C ILE A 204 29.26 2.72 -29.00
N SER A 205 29.03 2.22 -27.78
CA SER A 205 29.69 1.06 -27.15
C SER A 205 31.17 1.21 -26.82
N ASN A 206 31.94 1.98 -27.60
CA ASN A 206 33.35 2.25 -27.31
C ASN A 206 33.79 3.62 -27.82
N VAL A 207 33.74 4.62 -26.94
CA VAL A 207 34.13 6.00 -27.24
C VAL A 207 35.63 6.13 -27.46
N SER A 208 36.46 5.39 -26.72
CA SER A 208 37.94 5.45 -26.85
C SER A 208 38.40 5.03 -28.26
N HIS A 209 37.84 3.95 -28.78
CA HIS A 209 38.08 3.49 -30.15
C HIS A 209 37.51 4.45 -31.20
N TYR A 210 36.36 5.06 -30.92
CA TYR A 210 35.80 6.07 -31.81
C TYR A 210 36.71 7.30 -31.91
N ARG A 211 37.30 7.74 -30.79
CA ARG A 211 38.27 8.84 -30.74
C ARG A 211 39.59 8.47 -31.43
N SER A 212 40.09 7.24 -31.31
CA SER A 212 41.33 6.83 -31.99
C SER A 212 41.19 6.82 -33.51
N LYS A 213 39.99 6.56 -34.04
CA LYS A 213 39.69 6.71 -35.48
C LYS A 213 39.56 8.16 -35.95
N ASN A 214 39.27 9.09 -35.04
CA ASN A 214 39.07 10.50 -35.33
C ASN A 214 40.14 11.32 -34.61
N ALA A 215 41.38 11.21 -35.09
CA ALA A 215 42.55 11.76 -34.41
C ALA A 215 42.39 13.27 -34.17
N LYS A 216 42.56 13.68 -32.91
CA LYS A 216 42.52 15.09 -32.51
C LYS A 216 43.83 15.77 -32.94
N ILE A 217 43.71 16.80 -33.76
CA ILE A 217 44.85 17.57 -34.31
C ILE A 217 45.18 18.73 -33.40
N CYS A 218 44.16 19.48 -32.97
CA CYS A 218 44.31 20.56 -32.02
C CYS A 218 43.07 20.72 -31.13
N GLU A 219 43.26 21.38 -29.99
CA GLU A 219 42.22 21.63 -29.00
C GLU A 219 42.43 23.02 -28.38
N VAL A 220 41.33 23.74 -28.17
CA VAL A 220 41.28 24.89 -27.27
C VAL A 220 40.44 24.47 -26.08
N GLN A 221 41.07 24.41 -24.92
CA GLN A 221 40.40 24.08 -23.67
C GLN A 221 39.42 25.18 -23.27
N PHE A 222 38.45 24.80 -22.45
CA PHE A 222 37.49 25.76 -21.92
C PHE A 222 38.19 26.82 -21.06
N SER A 223 37.88 28.09 -21.32
CA SER A 223 38.31 29.21 -20.47
C SER A 223 37.13 30.12 -20.13
N SER A 224 37.19 30.81 -18.99
CA SER A 224 36.17 31.78 -18.58
C SER A 224 36.08 32.97 -19.54
N SER A 225 37.18 33.32 -20.22
CA SER A 225 37.24 34.37 -21.23
C SER A 225 36.49 33.96 -22.51
N ASN A 226 36.78 32.77 -23.04
CA ASN A 226 36.22 32.32 -24.32
C ASN A 226 34.83 31.68 -24.16
N ARG A 227 34.56 31.05 -23.02
CA ARG A 227 33.31 30.36 -22.67
C ARG A 227 32.91 29.23 -23.64
N TYR A 228 33.89 28.66 -24.35
CA TYR A 228 33.75 27.48 -25.20
C TYR A 228 35.00 26.60 -25.11
N GLN A 229 34.85 25.34 -25.44
CA GLN A 229 35.91 24.40 -25.78
C GLN A 229 35.74 23.99 -27.24
N LEU A 230 36.84 23.85 -27.98
CA LEU A 230 36.80 23.35 -29.35
C LEU A 230 37.91 22.34 -29.60
N SER A 231 37.69 21.44 -30.54
CA SER A 231 38.70 20.52 -31.04
C SER A 231 38.54 20.30 -32.54
N ILE A 232 39.67 20.08 -33.22
CA ILE A 232 39.72 19.80 -34.65
C ILE A 232 40.24 18.37 -34.84
N HIS A 233 39.56 17.61 -35.67
CA HIS A 233 39.81 16.20 -35.89
C HIS A 233 40.05 15.89 -37.37
N SER A 234 41.01 15.02 -37.63
CA SER A 234 41.06 14.26 -38.88
C SER A 234 40.06 13.13 -38.75
N THR A 235 39.19 12.97 -39.76
CA THR A 235 38.10 12.00 -39.71
C THR A 235 38.35 10.88 -40.70
N TYR A 236 37.89 9.68 -40.36
CA TYR A 236 38.07 8.50 -41.22
C TYR A 236 37.07 8.44 -42.39
N ASP A 237 36.14 9.40 -42.48
CA ASP A 237 34.98 9.34 -43.36
C ASP A 237 35.30 9.75 -44.82
N GLN A 238 36.38 9.26 -45.43
CA GLN A 238 36.77 9.52 -46.84
C GLN A 238 36.72 11.00 -47.31
N ASP A 239 36.60 11.94 -46.38
CA ASP A 239 36.50 13.37 -46.59
C ASP A 239 37.84 13.96 -46.19
N GLU A 240 38.50 14.64 -47.12
CA GLU A 240 39.81 15.26 -46.89
C GLU A 240 39.72 16.49 -45.96
N ARG A 241 38.51 16.92 -45.61
CA ARG A 241 38.28 18.06 -44.73
C ARG A 241 38.49 17.70 -43.25
N TYR A 242 38.96 18.69 -42.50
CA TYR A 242 39.01 18.60 -41.04
C TYR A 242 37.65 18.92 -40.42
N LEU A 243 37.29 18.17 -39.37
CA LEU A 243 36.08 18.41 -38.61
C LEU A 243 36.38 19.24 -37.37
N LEU A 244 35.75 20.41 -37.27
CA LEU A 244 35.75 21.22 -36.05
C LEU A 244 34.51 20.90 -35.22
N VAL A 245 34.70 20.61 -33.93
CA VAL A 245 33.62 20.42 -32.95
C VAL A 245 33.81 21.39 -31.79
N MET A 246 32.73 22.02 -31.33
CA MET A 246 32.78 23.06 -30.29
C MET A 246 31.60 22.96 -29.34
N LYS A 247 31.88 23.02 -28.03
CA LYS A 247 30.87 23.05 -26.96
C LYS A 247 31.06 24.24 -26.04
N GLY A 248 30.03 24.65 -25.31
CA GLY A 248 30.17 25.77 -24.39
C GLY A 248 28.87 26.49 -24.07
N ALA A 249 29.00 27.70 -23.55
CA ALA A 249 27.83 28.48 -23.17
C ALA A 249 26.92 28.71 -24.39
N SER A 250 25.67 28.26 -24.27
CA SER A 250 24.61 28.36 -25.29
C SER A 250 24.65 29.67 -26.09
N LYS A 251 24.62 30.83 -25.40
CA LYS A 251 24.62 32.16 -26.03
C LYS A 251 25.90 32.47 -26.81
N THR A 252 27.03 31.91 -26.41
CA THR A 252 28.32 32.10 -27.10
C THR A 252 28.36 31.29 -28.38
N ILE A 253 27.94 30.02 -28.32
CA ILE A 253 27.87 29.13 -29.49
C ILE A 253 26.90 29.70 -30.52
N LEU A 254 25.69 30.08 -30.09
CA LEU A 254 24.62 30.54 -30.97
C LEU A 254 24.98 31.79 -31.80
N LYS A 255 25.84 32.66 -31.26
CA LYS A 255 26.32 33.87 -31.97
C LYS A 255 27.21 33.54 -33.16
N ASN A 256 27.89 32.40 -33.11
CA ASN A 256 28.85 31.98 -34.12
C ASN A 256 28.25 30.97 -35.12
N CYS A 257 26.95 30.66 -35.02
CA CYS A 257 26.27 29.72 -35.91
C CYS A 257 25.39 30.45 -36.94
N SER A 258 25.64 30.19 -38.23
CA SER A 258 24.81 30.65 -39.35
C SER A 258 23.79 29.59 -39.81
N THR A 259 24.08 28.31 -39.53
CA THR A 259 23.29 27.16 -39.94
C THR A 259 22.92 26.29 -38.73
N ILE A 260 21.92 25.43 -38.90
CA ILE A 260 21.45 24.45 -37.92
C ILE A 260 21.26 23.10 -38.60
N TYR A 261 21.62 22.02 -37.89
CA TYR A 261 21.43 20.66 -38.37
C TYR A 261 20.05 20.14 -37.94
N VAL A 262 19.16 19.90 -38.89
CA VAL A 262 17.80 19.42 -38.62
C VAL A 262 17.52 18.26 -39.57
N ASP A 263 17.09 17.13 -38.99
CA ASP A 263 16.63 15.95 -39.74
C ASP A 263 17.62 15.40 -40.78
N GLY A 264 18.92 15.52 -40.52
CA GLY A 264 19.98 15.02 -41.41
C GLY A 264 20.54 16.07 -42.37
N CYS A 265 19.94 17.25 -42.43
CA CYS A 265 20.30 18.32 -43.35
C CYS A 265 20.77 19.56 -42.60
N GLU A 266 21.77 20.25 -43.17
CA GLU A 266 22.16 21.58 -42.73
C GLU A 266 21.26 22.62 -43.40
N ILE A 267 20.59 23.45 -42.59
CA ILE A 267 19.67 24.48 -43.05
C ILE A 267 20.03 25.83 -42.42
N GLU A 268 19.56 26.93 -43.03
CA GLU A 268 19.83 28.27 -42.51
C GLU A 268 19.21 28.49 -41.13
N PHE A 269 19.98 29.09 -40.22
CA PHE A 269 19.54 29.37 -38.86
C PHE A 269 18.74 30.68 -38.77
N ASN A 270 17.55 30.64 -39.36
CA ASN A 270 16.62 31.76 -39.47
C ASN A 270 15.97 32.16 -38.11
N LYS A 271 15.18 33.24 -38.11
CA LYS A 271 14.47 33.73 -36.92
C LYS A 271 13.49 32.70 -36.33
N PHE A 272 12.92 31.82 -37.15
CA PHE A 272 12.02 30.77 -36.69
C PHE A 272 12.77 29.76 -35.81
N TRP A 273 13.91 29.24 -36.28
CA TRP A 273 14.72 28.30 -35.50
C TRP A 273 15.33 28.93 -34.25
N LYS A 274 15.71 30.22 -34.30
CA LYS A 274 16.15 30.97 -33.12
C LYS A 274 15.08 31.02 -32.03
N ARG A 275 13.82 31.28 -32.39
CA ARG A 275 12.69 31.27 -31.44
C ARG A 275 12.44 29.88 -30.87
N GLN A 276 12.47 28.85 -31.71
CA GLN A 276 12.30 27.46 -31.25
C GLN A 276 13.40 27.05 -30.27
N TYR A 277 14.65 27.44 -30.55
CA TYR A 277 15.77 27.24 -29.64
C TYR A 277 15.58 27.95 -28.30
N GLU A 278 15.22 29.24 -28.31
CA GLU A 278 14.97 30.01 -27.08
C GLU A 278 13.83 29.42 -26.24
N ALA A 279 12.75 28.96 -26.89
CA ALA A 279 11.65 28.30 -26.21
C ALA A 279 12.11 27.02 -25.50
N ALA A 280 12.86 26.16 -26.20
CA ALA A 280 13.41 24.93 -25.63
C ALA A 280 14.41 25.23 -24.50
N PHE A 281 15.29 26.20 -24.68
CA PHE A 281 16.26 26.62 -23.67
C PHE A 281 15.56 27.10 -22.39
N ASN A 282 14.52 27.93 -22.52
CA ASN A 282 13.75 28.44 -21.39
C ASN A 282 12.97 27.33 -20.67
N GLU A 283 12.37 26.40 -21.41
CA GLU A 283 11.65 25.27 -20.82
C GLU A 283 12.59 24.39 -19.99
N LEU A 284 13.76 24.06 -20.54
CA LEU A 284 14.73 23.24 -19.84
C LEU A 284 15.36 24.00 -18.66
N SER A 285 15.59 25.31 -18.79
CA SER A 285 16.14 26.15 -17.70
C SER A 285 15.23 26.15 -16.47
N LYS A 286 13.90 26.12 -16.66
CA LYS A 286 12.94 25.99 -15.55
C LYS A 286 13.12 24.68 -14.76
N LYS A 287 13.63 23.63 -15.40
CA LYS A 287 13.92 22.32 -14.78
C LYS A 287 15.25 22.30 -14.02
N LYS A 288 15.95 23.45 -13.88
CA LYS A 288 17.26 23.59 -13.20
C LYS A 288 18.35 22.67 -13.75
N LEU A 289 18.27 22.35 -15.05
CA LEU A 289 19.30 21.59 -15.75
C LEU A 289 20.44 22.53 -16.15
N ASN A 290 21.67 22.02 -16.11
CA ASN A 290 22.84 22.73 -16.62
C ASN A 290 23.02 22.44 -18.12
N PHE A 291 23.23 23.49 -18.93
CA PHE A 291 23.40 23.39 -20.38
C PHE A 291 24.86 23.56 -20.76
N ILE A 292 25.38 22.66 -21.59
CA ILE A 292 26.78 22.57 -22.02
C ILE A 292 26.84 22.22 -23.50
#